data_AF-A0A1V2PWZ3-F1
#
_entry.id   AF-A0A1V2PWZ3-F1
#
_cell.length_a   1.000
_cell.length_b   1.000
_cell.length_c   1.000
_cell.angle_alpha   90.00
_cell.angle_beta   90.00
_cell.angle_gamma   90.00
#
_symmetry.space_group_name_H-M   'P 1'
#
loop_
_entity.id
_entity.type
_entity.pdbx_description
1 polymer ?
#
loop_
_entity_poly.entity_id
_entity_poly.type
_entity_poly.pdbx_seq_one_letter_code
_entity_poly.pdbx_strand_id
1 'polypeptide(L)' 'MTATPPDPDPARTPGLEPGGGVAPGETPPDSGQTSGLSHPQPMPSRRGPVVTLVVVVIITLLTLAFVVAQVMGWTNLY' A
#
# COMPACT_ATOMS: atom_id res chain seq x y z
N MET A 1 -6.06 6.09 -26.38
CA MET A 1 -7.32 5.32 -26.28
C MET A 1 -8.21 6.07 -25.29
N THR A 2 -9.21 6.81 -25.78
CA THR A 2 -10.20 7.47 -24.92
C THR A 2 -11.24 6.42 -24.54
N ALA A 3 -11.31 6.07 -23.25
CA ALA A 3 -12.31 5.14 -22.74
C ALA A 3 -13.70 5.75 -22.94
N THR A 4 -14.59 5.04 -23.64
CA THR A 4 -16.02 5.31 -23.62
C THR A 4 -16.48 5.25 -22.15
N PRO A 5 -17.13 6.30 -21.61
CA PRO A 5 -17.70 6.25 -20.27
C PRO A 5 -18.58 4.99 -20.12
N PRO A 6 -18.54 4.28 -18.99
CA PRO A 6 -19.37 3.10 -18.77
C PRO A 6 -20.87 3.43 -18.73
N ASP A 7 -21.20 4.72 -18.62
CA ASP A 7 -22.57 5.19 -18.46
C ASP A 7 -23.33 5.11 -19.79
N PRO A 8 -24.57 4.61 -19.77
CA PRO A 8 -25.43 4.56 -20.94
C PRO A 8 -25.75 5.98 -21.42
N ASP A 9 -25.92 6.15 -22.74
CA ASP A 9 -26.28 7.43 -23.35
C ASP A 9 -27.55 8.01 -22.69
N PRO A 10 -27.48 9.18 -22.02
CA PRO A 10 -28.63 9.79 -21.36
C PRO A 10 -29.79 10.05 -22.32
N ALA A 11 -29.53 10.29 -23.59
CA ALA A 11 -30.57 10.50 -24.60
C ALA A 11 -31.34 9.21 -24.94
N ARG A 12 -30.82 8.04 -24.56
CA ARG A 12 -31.42 6.72 -24.82
C ARG A 12 -31.83 5.97 -23.55
N THR A 13 -31.64 6.57 -22.38
CA THR A 13 -31.96 5.94 -21.10
C THR A 13 -33.24 6.57 -20.54
N PRO A 14 -34.36 5.83 -20.48
CA PRO A 14 -35.61 6.36 -19.92
C PRO A 14 -35.43 6.80 -18.47
N GLY A 15 -35.96 7.97 -18.11
CA GLY A 15 -35.89 8.52 -16.75
C GLY A 15 -34.66 9.37 -16.44
N LEU A 16 -33.71 9.53 -17.38
CA LEU A 16 -32.58 10.45 -17.21
C LEU A 16 -32.88 11.83 -17.82
N GLU A 17 -32.72 12.88 -17.02
CA GLU A 17 -32.64 14.24 -17.52
C GLU A 17 -31.38 14.44 -18.40
N PRO A 18 -31.41 15.41 -19.33
CA PRO A 18 -30.22 15.82 -20.08
C PRO A 18 -29.08 16.19 -19.11
N GLY A 19 -28.11 15.29 -18.93
CA GLY A 19 -27.07 15.40 -17.89
C GLY A 19 -26.83 14.11 -17.09
N GLY A 20 -27.67 13.08 -17.25
CA GLY A 20 -27.48 11.77 -16.61
C GLY A 20 -27.97 11.68 -15.17
N GLY A 21 -28.68 12.71 -14.69
CA GLY A 21 -29.41 12.69 -13.41
C GLY A 21 -30.82 12.14 -13.56
N VAL A 22 -31.49 11.91 -12.42
CA VAL A 22 -32.91 11.54 -12.33
C VAL A 22 -33.69 12.62 -11.58
N ALA A 23 -35.02 12.64 -11.74
CA ALA A 23 -35.90 13.54 -11.00
C ALA A 23 -35.78 13.33 -9.47
N PRO A 24 -35.95 14.38 -8.66
CA PRO A 24 -35.91 14.25 -7.21
C PRO A 24 -36.93 13.23 -6.69
N GLY A 25 -36.46 12.16 -6.06
CA GLY A 25 -37.29 11.07 -5.52
C GLY A 25 -37.26 9.77 -6.34
N GLU A 26 -36.69 9.79 -7.54
CA GLU A 26 -36.35 8.56 -8.26
C GLU A 26 -34.98 8.03 -7.80
N THR A 27 -34.81 6.71 -7.83
CA THR A 27 -33.53 6.08 -7.48
C THR A 27 -32.50 6.43 -8.55
N PRO A 28 -31.38 7.09 -8.23
CA PRO A 28 -30.33 7.38 -9.20
C PRO A 28 -29.79 6.12 -9.87
N PRO A 29 -29.31 6.19 -11.14
CA PRO A 29 -28.65 5.07 -11.78
C PRO A 29 -27.42 4.65 -10.98
N ASP A 30 -27.09 3.36 -11.04
CA ASP A 30 -25.90 2.80 -10.37
C ASP A 30 -24.66 3.57 -10.86
N SER A 31 -24.11 4.43 -10.00
CA SER A 31 -22.89 5.17 -10.33
C SER A 31 -21.78 4.14 -10.40
N GLY A 32 -21.17 4.00 -11.58
CA GLY A 32 -20.09 3.04 -11.81
C GLY A 32 -19.14 3.00 -10.62
N GLN A 33 -19.20 1.90 -9.87
CA GLN A 33 -18.40 1.67 -8.68
C GLN A 33 -16.94 2.05 -8.95
N THR A 34 -16.26 2.58 -7.95
CA THR A 34 -14.81 2.84 -7.99
C THR A 34 -13.96 1.55 -8.00
N SER A 35 -14.56 0.44 -8.44
CA SER A 35 -13.95 -0.85 -8.74
C SER A 35 -12.89 -0.70 -9.84
N GLY A 36 -11.73 -0.19 -9.44
CA GLY A 36 -10.61 0.14 -10.31
C GLY A 36 -9.57 1.07 -9.68
N LEU A 37 -9.88 1.73 -8.55
CA LEU A 37 -8.90 2.59 -7.86
C LEU A 37 -7.78 1.80 -7.17
N SER A 38 -8.00 0.53 -6.86
CA SER A 38 -6.95 -0.36 -6.35
C SER A 38 -6.23 -1.03 -7.52
N HIS A 39 -5.20 -0.36 -8.05
CA HIS A 39 -4.20 -1.06 -8.84
C HIS A 39 -3.46 -2.05 -7.92
N PRO A 40 -3.09 -3.27 -8.40
CA PRO A 40 -2.24 -4.17 -7.64
C PRO A 40 -0.98 -3.44 -7.17
N GLN A 41 -0.87 -3.21 -5.86
CA GLN A 41 0.32 -2.56 -5.31
C GLN A 41 1.48 -3.55 -5.38
N PRO A 42 2.64 -3.15 -5.93
CA PRO A 42 3.81 -4.00 -5.92
C PRO A 42 4.17 -4.29 -4.46
N MET A 43 4.31 -5.57 -4.13
CA MET A 43 4.72 -5.97 -2.80
C MET A 43 6.12 -5.39 -2.53
N PRO A 44 6.32 -4.70 -1.39
CA PRO A 44 7.62 -4.12 -1.07
C PRO A 44 8.68 -5.22 -1.00
N SER A 45 9.88 -4.92 -1.50
CA SER A 45 10.97 -5.89 -1.51
C SER A 45 11.38 -6.27 -0.08
N ARG A 46 11.63 -7.57 0.16
CA ARG A 46 12.11 -8.04 1.47
C ARG A 46 13.58 -7.70 1.75
N ARG A 47 14.32 -7.15 0.76
CA ARG A 47 15.77 -6.92 0.86
C ARG A 47 16.13 -5.91 1.95
N GLY A 48 15.42 -4.78 2.03
CA GLY A 48 15.65 -3.76 3.05
C GLY A 48 15.54 -4.32 4.47
N PRO A 49 14.39 -4.88 4.85
CA PRO A 49 14.21 -5.49 6.18
C PRO A 49 15.23 -6.60 6.51
N VAL A 50 15.59 -7.44 5.54
CA VAL A 50 16.58 -8.50 5.73
C VAL A 50 17.97 -7.92 6.00
N VAL A 51 18.40 -6.93 5.22
CA VAL A 51 19.71 -6.26 5.43
C VAL A 51 19.75 -5.58 6.80
N THR A 52 18.70 -4.85 7.17
CA THR A 52 18.61 -4.22 8.50
C THR A 52 18.71 -5.26 9.62
N LEU A 53 17.99 -6.37 9.50
CA LEU A 53 18.02 -7.45 10.49
C LEU A 53 19.43 -8.07 10.62
N VAL A 54 20.10 -8.33 9.50
CA VAL A 54 21.48 -8.86 9.50
C VAL A 54 22.44 -7.90 10.18
N VAL A 55 22.37 -6.61 9.89
CA VAL A 55 23.22 -5.58 10.51
C VAL A 55 22.99 -5.53 12.03
N VAL A 56 21.73 -5.54 12.47
CA VAL A 56 21.40 -5.53 13.90
C VAL A 56 21.97 -6.76 14.59
N VAL A 57 21.81 -7.96 14.03
CA VAL A 57 22.35 -9.20 14.60
C VAL A 57 23.87 -9.13 14.73
N ILE A 58 24.58 -8.63 13.71
CA ILE A 58 26.04 -8.49 13.76
C ILE A 58 26.45 -7.55 14.89
N ILE A 59 25.83 -6.37 14.99
CA ILE A 59 26.13 -5.39 16.04
C ILE A 59 25.87 -6.00 17.42
N THR A 60 24.72 -6.67 17.60
CA THR A 60 24.38 -7.32 18.87
C THR A 60 25.41 -8.37 19.26
N LEU A 61 25.85 -9.21 18.32
CA LEU A 61 26.88 -10.23 18.59
C LEU A 61 28.23 -9.60 18.94
N LEU A 62 28.63 -8.53 18.23
CA LEU A 62 29.87 -7.80 18.54
C LEU A 62 29.82 -7.16 19.93
N THR A 63 28.71 -6.50 20.27
CA THR A 63 28.51 -5.92 21.61
C THR A 63 28.53 -7.00 22.68
N LEU A 64 27.85 -8.13 22.46
CA LEU A 64 27.82 -9.23 23.41
C LEU A 64 29.22 -9.83 23.61
N ALA A 65 29.95 -10.07 22.51
CA ALA A 65 31.32 -10.58 22.55
C ALA A 65 32.25 -9.60 23.29
N PHE A 66 32.10 -8.30 23.05
CA PHE A 66 32.87 -7.28 23.77
C PHE A 66 32.58 -7.28 25.27
N VAL A 67 31.31 -7.33 25.68
CA VAL A 67 30.92 -7.42 27.10
C VAL A 67 31.49 -8.68 27.74
N VAL A 68 31.38 -9.83 27.07
CA VAL A 68 31.94 -11.10 27.57
C VAL A 68 33.46 -11.02 27.70
N ALA A 69 34.15 -10.49 26.67
CA ALA A 69 35.59 -10.32 26.70
C ALA A 69 36.04 -9.42 27.85
N GLN A 70 35.25 -8.38 28.17
CA GLN A 70 35.57 -7.50 29.29
C GLN A 70 35.28 -8.14 30.66
N VAL A 71 34.15 -8.84 30.81
CA VAL A 71 33.86 -9.57 32.06
C VAL A 71 34.93 -10.64 32.33
N MET A 72 35.43 -11.29 31.28
CA MET A 72 36.47 -12.31 31.39
C MET A 72 37.88 -11.72 31.60
N GLY A 73 38.04 -10.38 31.59
CA GLY A 73 39.34 -9.72 31.70
C GLY A 73 40.27 -9.95 30.49
N TRP A 74 39.71 -10.36 29.35
CA TRP A 74 40.47 -10.60 28.13
C TRP A 74 40.95 -9.31 27.49
N THR A 75 40.15 -8.26 27.63
CA THR A 75 40.50 -6.90 27.25
C THR A 75 41.05 -6.19 28.48
N ASN A 76 42.38 -5.99 28.55
CA ASN A 76 43.00 -5.04 29.48
C ASN A 76 42.72 -3.59 29.01
N LEU A 77 41.44 -3.26 28.82
CA LEU A 77 40.97 -1.88 28.73
C LEU A 77 40.57 -1.49 30.15
N TYR A 78 41.47 -0.72 30.79
CA TYR A 78 41.51 -0.29 32.21
C TYR A 78 42.12 -1.28 33.19
#